data_AF-A0A1G7TRT6-F1
#
_entry.id   AF-A0A1G7TRT6-F1
#
_cell.length_a   1.000
_cell.length_b   1.000
_cell.length_c   1.000
_cell.angle_alpha   90.00
_cell.angle_beta   90.00
_cell.angle_gamma   90.00
#
_symmetry.space_group_name_H-M   'P 1'
#
loop_
_entity.id
_entity.type
_entity.pdbx_description
1 polymer ?
#
loop_
_entity_poly.entity_id
_entity_poly.type
_entity_poly.pdbx_seq_one_letter_code
_entity_poly.pdbx_strand_id
1 'polypeptide(L)'
;MPADGAAALQGAAKVGVWAMTNGTAGPHVAARDRLPAKLSLEPGRYRLLVRYQGARRVIDRTLEAGDGPATWRIDLRAGHVRLELRPQPGQPPIAGELGWKVRTYARGKAAGKQVAEAAAARPRLLLDAGWYEVAVTNGGRTHEHVVQVRPGEDVVYSVIARDGGS
;
A
#
# COMPACT_ATOMS: atom_id res chain seq x y z
N MET A 1 2.93 21.51 -0.96
CA MET A 1 2.21 21.42 0.34
C MET A 1 1.48 20.08 0.34
N PRO A 2 1.61 19.20 1.35
CA PRO A 2 0.70 18.07 1.44
C PRO A 2 -0.72 18.61 1.64
N ALA A 3 -1.71 17.94 1.07
CA ALA A 3 -3.11 18.33 1.25
C ALA A 3 -3.49 18.20 2.73
N ASP A 4 -3.69 19.33 3.40
CA ASP A 4 -4.34 19.41 4.70
C ASP A 4 -5.75 18.82 4.55
N GLY A 5 -5.98 17.61 5.08
CA GLY A 5 -7.32 17.00 5.09
C GLY A 5 -7.40 15.48 5.08
N ALA A 6 -6.32 14.77 4.73
CA ALA A 6 -6.36 13.30 4.77
C ALA A 6 -6.27 12.79 6.22
N ALA A 7 -7.22 11.93 6.62
CA ALA A 7 -7.22 11.29 7.93
C ALA A 7 -5.95 10.45 8.13
N ALA A 8 -5.39 10.47 9.34
CA ALA A 8 -4.23 9.66 9.69
C ALA A 8 -4.57 8.16 9.56
N LEU A 9 -3.67 7.40 8.92
CA LEU A 9 -3.79 5.95 8.82
C LEU A 9 -3.66 5.31 10.21
N GLN A 10 -4.51 4.31 10.47
CA GLN A 10 -4.56 3.57 11.72
C GLN A 10 -4.64 2.07 11.44
N GLY A 11 -4.00 1.26 12.28
CA GLY A 11 -4.05 -0.19 12.17
C GLY A 11 -2.71 -0.84 11.87
N ALA A 12 -2.75 -2.11 11.46
CA ALA A 12 -1.56 -2.93 11.24
C ALA A 12 -0.67 -2.36 10.13
N ALA A 13 0.61 -2.14 10.42
CA ALA A 13 1.57 -1.53 9.52
C ALA A 13 2.98 -1.94 9.92
N LYS A 14 3.93 -2.11 9.02
CA LYS A 14 5.33 -2.34 9.42
C LYS A 14 6.12 -1.03 9.34
N VAL A 15 6.58 -0.54 10.48
CA VAL A 15 7.44 0.62 10.62
C VAL A 15 8.81 0.13 11.08
N GLY A 16 9.85 0.37 10.29
CA GLY A 16 11.24 0.12 10.66
C GLY A 16 12.03 1.41 10.74
N VAL A 17 12.95 1.49 11.68
CA VAL A 17 13.78 2.67 11.93
C VAL A 17 15.23 2.26 12.02
N TRP A 18 16.08 2.95 11.26
CA TRP A 18 17.53 2.78 11.28
C TRP A 18 18.19 4.11 11.63
N ALA A 19 19.16 4.08 12.55
CA ALA A 19 20.02 5.24 12.76
C ALA A 19 20.90 5.46 11.52
N MET A 20 21.08 6.70 11.12
CA MET A 20 21.94 7.06 10.00
C MET A 20 23.29 7.52 10.54
N THR A 21 24.36 6.86 10.13
CA THR A 21 25.74 7.23 10.47
C THR A 21 26.47 7.57 9.18
N ASN A 22 27.05 8.78 9.11
CA ASN A 22 27.78 9.26 7.93
C ASN A 22 27.02 9.10 6.60
N GLY A 23 25.70 9.31 6.61
CA GLY A 23 24.85 9.22 5.42
C GLY A 23 24.45 7.80 4.99
N THR A 24 24.89 6.77 5.69
CA THR A 24 24.49 5.37 5.48
C THR A 24 23.53 4.88 6.56
N ALA A 25 22.64 3.95 6.21
CA ALA A 25 21.78 3.30 7.20
C ALA A 25 22.65 2.38 8.07
N GLY A 26 22.81 2.78 9.32
CA GLY A 26 23.49 2.03 10.36
C GLY A 26 22.53 1.05 11.04
N PRO A 27 22.62 0.85 12.38
CA PRO A 27 21.87 -0.18 13.06
C PRO A 27 20.36 0.06 13.01
N HIS A 28 19.61 -1.04 12.96
CA HIS A 28 18.16 -1.02 13.17
C HIS A 28 17.88 -0.70 14.63
N VAL A 29 17.24 0.44 14.89
CA VAL A 29 17.03 0.97 16.25
C VAL A 29 15.65 0.68 16.80
N ALA A 30 14.63 0.56 15.94
CA ALA A 30 13.28 0.26 16.38
C ALA A 30 12.40 -0.27 15.26
N ALA A 31 11.45 -1.15 15.62
CA ALA A 31 10.34 -1.55 14.75
C ALA A 31 8.99 -1.45 15.47
N ARG A 32 7.93 -1.18 14.71
CA ARG A 32 6.53 -1.21 15.17
C ARG A 32 5.65 -1.85 14.11
N ASP A 33 4.63 -2.56 14.58
CA ASP A 33 3.70 -3.29 13.71
C ASP A 33 2.31 -2.62 13.61
N ARG A 34 2.21 -1.35 14.01
CA ARG A 34 0.96 -0.57 14.01
C ARG A 34 1.20 0.93 13.85
N LEU A 35 0.21 1.60 13.25
CA LEU A 35 0.06 3.06 13.24
C LEU A 35 -1.09 3.52 14.16
N PRO A 36 -0.95 4.69 14.83
CA PRO A 36 0.26 5.52 14.88
C PRO A 36 1.38 4.83 15.70
N ALA A 37 2.63 5.02 15.26
CA ALA A 37 3.79 4.45 15.93
C ALA A 37 4.36 5.45 16.95
N LYS A 38 4.45 5.05 18.22
CA LYS A 38 5.18 5.80 19.26
C LYS A 38 6.55 5.18 19.47
N LEU A 39 7.59 6.02 19.42
CA LEU A 39 8.99 5.64 19.46
C LEU A 39 9.74 6.59 20.40
N SER A 40 10.69 6.06 21.16
CA SER A 40 11.67 6.83 21.91
C SER A 40 12.99 6.70 21.17
N LEU A 41 13.48 7.80 20.61
CA LEU A 41 14.71 7.88 19.84
C LEU A 41 15.59 8.96 20.47
N GLU A 42 16.89 8.76 20.43
CA GLU A 42 17.86 9.80 20.80
C GLU A 42 17.91 10.88 19.69
N PRO A 43 18.45 12.07 19.97
CA PRO A 43 18.74 13.03 18.92
C PRO A 43 19.67 12.44 17.86
N GLY A 44 19.35 12.66 16.59
CA GLY A 44 20.13 12.12 15.49
C GLY A 44 19.34 12.00 14.20
N ARG A 45 20.01 11.50 13.16
CA ARG A 45 19.42 11.27 11.85
C ARG A 45 18.96 9.82 11.73
N TYR A 46 17.76 9.62 11.20
CA TYR A 46 17.11 8.33 11.07
C TYR A 46 16.55 8.11 9.66
N ARG A 47 16.56 6.86 9.21
CA ARG A 47 15.81 6.39 8.05
C ARG A 47 14.61 5.59 8.53
N LEU A 48 13.44 5.96 8.04
CA LEU A 48 12.17 5.34 8.37
C LEU A 48 11.66 4.58 7.14
N LEU A 49 11.35 3.31 7.31
CA LEU A 49 10.59 2.51 6.35
C LEU A 49 9.18 2.33 6.91
N VAL A 50 8.17 2.79 6.17
CA VAL A 50 6.77 2.52 6.48
C VAL A 50 6.20 1.64 5.40
N ARG A 51 5.57 0.53 5.79
CA ARG A 51 4.76 -0.33 4.92
C ARG A 51 3.36 -0.43 5.49
N TYR A 52 2.37 -0.08 4.68
CA TYR A 52 0.97 -0.18 5.04
C TYR A 52 0.21 -0.78 3.86
N GLN A 53 -0.39 -1.95 4.06
CA GLN A 53 -0.97 -2.74 2.98
C GLN A 53 0.04 -2.91 1.82
N GLY A 54 -0.28 -2.47 0.60
CA GLY A 54 0.62 -2.54 -0.55
C GLY A 54 1.47 -1.29 -0.78
N ALA A 55 1.36 -0.27 0.09
CA ALA A 55 2.15 0.96 0.00
C ALA A 55 3.45 0.85 0.80
N ARG A 56 4.53 1.43 0.27
CA ARG A 56 5.86 1.47 0.88
C ARG A 56 6.49 2.85 0.73
N ARG A 57 6.92 3.41 1.86
CA ARG A 57 7.64 4.68 1.91
C ARG A 57 8.96 4.56 2.65
N VAL A 58 10.02 5.16 2.10
CA VAL A 58 11.29 5.37 2.79
C VAL A 58 11.54 6.87 2.88
N ILE A 59 11.80 7.38 4.07
CA ILE A 59 12.14 8.78 4.29
C ILE A 59 13.27 8.90 5.33
N ASP A 60 14.07 9.94 5.20
CA ASP A 60 15.04 10.32 6.22
C ASP A 60 14.45 11.47 7.06
N ARG A 61 14.69 11.43 8.38
CA ARG A 61 14.30 12.46 9.34
C ARG A 61 15.44 12.73 10.30
N THR A 62 15.52 13.95 10.79
CA THR A 62 16.43 14.33 11.86
C THR A 62 15.60 14.69 13.08
N LEU A 63 16.01 14.19 14.24
CA LEU A 63 15.48 14.58 15.54
C LEU A 63 16.55 15.41 16.24
N GLU A 64 16.26 16.67 16.56
CA GLU A 64 17.24 17.54 17.21
C GLU A 64 17.19 17.38 18.74
N ALA A 65 18.28 17.74 19.42
CA ALA A 65 18.30 17.72 20.87
C ALA A 65 17.37 18.79 21.45
N GLY A 66 16.50 18.40 22.37
CA GLY A 66 15.50 19.31 22.95
C GLY A 66 14.21 19.47 22.12
N ASP A 67 14.12 18.83 20.95
CA ASP A 67 12.82 18.53 20.37
C ASP A 67 12.08 17.65 21.38
N GLY A 68 10.97 18.16 21.94
CA GLY A 68 10.06 17.37 22.76
C GLY A 68 9.45 16.22 21.95
N PRO A 69 8.25 15.71 22.30
CA PRO A 69 7.61 14.68 21.49
C PRO A 69 7.37 15.16 20.05
N ALA A 70 8.23 14.74 19.12
CA ALA A 70 8.15 15.09 17.72
C ALA A 70 7.07 14.24 17.03
N THR A 71 6.13 14.91 16.36
CA THR A 71 5.12 14.22 15.55
C THR A 71 5.48 14.32 14.07
N TRP A 72 5.95 13.22 13.49
CA TRP A 72 6.23 13.16 12.06
C TRP A 72 5.02 12.71 11.25
N ARG A 73 4.50 13.60 10.40
CA ARG A 73 3.53 13.23 9.37
C ARG A 73 4.27 12.70 8.14
N ILE A 74 3.93 11.49 7.72
CA ILE A 74 4.55 10.81 6.60
C ILE A 74 3.48 10.60 5.52
N ASP A 75 3.63 11.31 4.43
CA ASP A 75 2.86 11.05 3.22
C ASP A 75 3.46 9.83 2.49
N LEU A 76 2.65 8.78 2.34
CA LEU A 76 3.02 7.56 1.63
C LEU A 76 3.09 7.76 0.11
N ARG A 77 2.49 8.84 -0.43
CA ARG A 77 2.36 9.12 -1.87
C ARG A 77 1.70 7.96 -2.62
N ALA A 78 0.73 7.35 -1.96
CA ALA A 78 -0.02 6.19 -2.42
C ALA A 78 -1.42 6.59 -2.90
N GLY A 79 -2.09 5.72 -3.65
CA GLY A 79 -3.49 5.85 -4.07
C GLY A 79 -4.38 4.84 -3.34
N HIS A 80 -5.61 5.25 -3.04
CA HIS A 80 -6.67 4.34 -2.57
C HIS A 80 -7.34 3.68 -3.75
N VAL A 81 -7.39 2.35 -3.71
CA VAL A 81 -7.99 1.52 -4.74
C VAL A 81 -9.07 0.67 -4.12
N ARG A 82 -10.31 0.83 -4.58
CA ARG A 82 -11.39 -0.12 -4.33
C ARG A 82 -11.49 -1.07 -5.51
N LEU A 83 -11.39 -2.36 -5.23
CA LEU A 83 -11.53 -3.38 -6.27
C LEU A 83 -12.94 -3.94 -6.26
N GLU A 84 -13.47 -4.29 -7.41
CA GLU A 84 -14.75 -4.99 -7.52
C GLU A 84 -14.77 -5.89 -8.76
N LEU A 85 -15.44 -7.03 -8.67
CA LEU A 85 -15.65 -7.93 -9.80
C LEU A 85 -17.07 -7.74 -10.32
N ARG A 86 -17.25 -7.53 -11.63
CA ARG A 86 -18.56 -7.44 -12.27
C ARG A 86 -18.75 -8.60 -13.25
N PRO A 87 -19.97 -9.17 -13.35
CA PRO A 87 -20.25 -10.20 -14.35
C PRO A 87 -20.04 -9.66 -15.77
N GLN A 88 -20.55 -8.46 -16.04
CA GLN A 88 -20.51 -7.79 -17.34
C GLN A 88 -20.43 -6.27 -17.12
N PRO A 89 -20.00 -5.49 -18.13
CA PRO A 89 -20.09 -4.03 -18.07
C PRO A 89 -21.51 -3.56 -17.73
N GLY A 90 -21.63 -2.59 -16.82
CA GLY A 90 -22.93 -2.05 -16.39
C GLY A 90 -23.70 -2.88 -15.35
N GLN A 91 -23.39 -4.18 -15.18
CA GLN A 91 -24.03 -5.02 -14.16
C GLN A 91 -23.51 -4.72 -12.75
N PRO A 92 -24.30 -4.95 -11.69
CA PRO A 92 -23.85 -4.80 -10.31
C PRO A 92 -22.62 -5.68 -10.02
N PRO A 93 -21.71 -5.22 -9.13
CA PRO A 93 -20.60 -6.06 -8.70
C PRO A 93 -21.07 -7.30 -7.95
N ILE A 94 -20.35 -8.41 -8.18
CA ILE A 94 -20.53 -9.68 -7.48
C ILE A 94 -20.35 -9.45 -5.98
N ALA A 95 -21.30 -9.96 -5.21
CA ALA A 95 -21.24 -10.01 -3.75
C ALA A 95 -20.65 -11.33 -3.27
N GLY A 96 -20.22 -11.37 -2.01
CA GLY A 96 -19.61 -12.55 -1.39
C GLY A 96 -18.09 -12.46 -1.29
N GLU A 97 -17.48 -13.52 -0.75
CA GLU A 97 -16.05 -13.58 -0.56
C GLU A 97 -15.32 -13.78 -1.90
N LEU A 98 -14.44 -12.85 -2.24
CA LEU A 98 -13.60 -12.90 -3.43
C LEU A 98 -12.13 -12.83 -3.00
N GLY A 99 -11.29 -13.68 -3.58
CA GLY A 99 -9.85 -13.70 -3.31
C GLY A 99 -9.10 -12.78 -4.26
N TRP A 100 -8.50 -11.71 -3.74
CA TRP A 100 -7.75 -10.73 -4.51
C TRP A 100 -6.25 -10.88 -4.30
N LYS A 101 -5.48 -10.82 -5.39
CA LYS A 101 -4.02 -10.71 -5.37
C LYS A 101 -3.60 -9.55 -6.26
N VAL A 102 -2.73 -8.69 -5.73
CA VAL A 102 -2.20 -7.53 -6.46
C VAL A 102 -0.69 -7.70 -6.60
N ARG A 103 -0.22 -7.65 -7.85
CA ARG A 103 1.19 -7.75 -8.20
C ARG A 103 1.64 -6.51 -8.94
N THR A 104 2.90 -6.12 -8.77
CA THR A 104 3.49 -5.05 -9.61
C THR A 104 3.47 -5.50 -11.07
N TYR A 105 3.10 -4.63 -11.99
CA TYR A 105 3.14 -4.96 -13.41
C TYR A 105 4.59 -4.99 -13.93
N ALA A 106 4.98 -6.10 -14.56
CA ALA A 106 6.29 -6.26 -15.19
C ALA A 106 6.07 -6.66 -16.66
N ARG A 107 6.19 -5.69 -17.57
CA ARG A 107 5.99 -5.94 -19.01
C ARG A 107 6.98 -6.99 -19.51
N GLY A 108 6.47 -8.07 -20.12
CA GLY A 108 7.28 -9.07 -20.82
C GLY A 108 8.15 -9.95 -19.93
N LYS A 109 7.84 -10.10 -18.64
CA LYS A 109 8.55 -10.98 -17.69
C LYS A 109 7.57 -11.85 -16.93
N ALA A 110 8.10 -12.77 -16.12
CA ALA A 110 7.34 -13.53 -15.12
C ALA A 110 6.50 -12.60 -14.22
N ALA A 111 5.44 -13.15 -13.62
CA ALA A 111 4.53 -12.44 -12.73
C ALA A 111 5.31 -11.55 -11.74
N GLY A 112 4.91 -10.29 -11.62
CA GLY A 112 5.61 -9.36 -10.76
C GLY A 112 5.43 -9.67 -9.28
N LYS A 113 6.06 -8.85 -8.43
CA LYS A 113 6.03 -9.08 -6.98
C LYS A 113 4.62 -8.86 -6.43
N GLN A 114 4.09 -9.82 -5.67
CA GLN A 114 2.87 -9.62 -4.89
C GLN A 114 3.10 -8.54 -3.82
N VAL A 115 2.25 -7.52 -3.85
CA VAL A 115 2.30 -6.37 -2.93
C VAL A 115 1.11 -6.34 -1.97
N ALA A 116 -0.02 -6.92 -2.35
CA ALA A 116 -1.20 -6.99 -1.50
C ALA A 116 -2.04 -8.25 -1.81
N GLU A 117 -2.80 -8.67 -0.83
CA GLU A 117 -3.82 -9.70 -0.91
C GLU A 117 -5.02 -9.31 -0.04
N ALA A 118 -6.23 -9.72 -0.42
CA ALA A 118 -7.43 -9.45 0.35
C ALA A 118 -8.53 -10.50 0.06
N ALA A 119 -9.37 -10.76 1.05
CA ALA A 119 -10.56 -11.62 0.92
C ALA A 119 -11.80 -10.80 1.25
N ALA A 120 -12.46 -10.23 0.24
CA ALA A 120 -13.67 -9.42 0.39
C ALA A 120 -14.31 -9.16 -0.98
N ALA A 121 -15.62 -8.88 -1.03
CA ALA A 121 -16.30 -8.49 -2.27
C ALA A 121 -15.70 -7.21 -2.89
N ARG A 122 -15.39 -6.23 -2.02
CA ARG A 122 -14.92 -4.90 -2.42
C ARG A 122 -13.80 -4.37 -1.51
N PRO A 123 -12.60 -4.97 -1.52
CA PRO A 123 -11.52 -4.53 -0.66
C PRO A 123 -11.08 -3.12 -1.04
N ARG A 124 -10.72 -2.32 -0.04
CA ARG A 124 -10.05 -1.03 -0.20
C ARG A 124 -8.58 -1.19 0.19
N LEU A 125 -7.70 -0.95 -0.77
CA LEU A 125 -6.27 -1.13 -0.67
C LEU A 125 -5.56 0.20 -0.89
N LEU A 126 -4.50 0.44 -0.13
CA LEU A 126 -3.57 1.53 -0.38
C LEU A 126 -2.34 0.96 -1.10
N LEU A 127 -2.06 1.48 -2.30
CA LEU A 127 -0.98 1.01 -3.18
C LEU A 127 -0.08 2.17 -3.56
N ASP A 128 1.23 1.91 -3.71
CA ASP A 128 2.15 2.90 -4.28
C ASP A 128 1.69 3.33 -5.69
N ALA A 129 2.12 4.50 -6.15
CA ALA A 129 1.88 4.89 -7.53
C ALA A 129 2.64 3.96 -8.48
N GLY A 130 1.96 3.45 -9.50
CA GLY A 130 2.54 2.49 -10.43
C GLY A 130 1.51 1.67 -11.18
N TRP A 131 2.00 0.73 -11.99
CA TRP A 131 1.16 -0.21 -12.72
C TRP A 131 1.08 -1.53 -11.96
N TYR A 132 -0.11 -2.11 -11.90
CA TYR A 132 -0.37 -3.34 -11.18
C TYR A 132 -1.20 -4.30 -12.02
N GLU A 133 -0.94 -5.59 -11.82
CA GLU A 133 -1.80 -6.67 -12.24
C GLU A 133 -2.65 -7.10 -11.04
N VAL A 134 -3.96 -6.99 -11.18
CA VAL A 134 -4.95 -7.39 -10.19
C VAL A 134 -5.58 -8.69 -10.66
N ALA A 135 -5.45 -9.73 -9.84
CA ALA A 135 -6.11 -11.01 -10.05
C ALA A 135 -7.21 -11.20 -8.99
N VAL A 136 -8.40 -11.62 -9.42
CA VAL A 136 -9.51 -11.97 -8.55
C VAL A 136 -9.97 -13.39 -8.83
N THR A 137 -10.09 -14.18 -7.77
CA THR A 137 -10.60 -15.55 -7.83
C THR A 137 -12.06 -15.59 -7.34
N ASN A 138 -12.94 -16.14 -8.18
CA ASN A 138 -14.34 -16.37 -7.90
C ASN A 138 -14.73 -17.80 -8.34
N GLY A 139 -15.20 -18.64 -7.42
CA GLY A 139 -15.64 -20.00 -7.76
C GLY A 139 -14.57 -20.84 -8.47
N GLY A 140 -13.29 -20.67 -8.12
CA GLY A 140 -12.16 -21.35 -8.75
C GLY A 140 -11.67 -20.75 -10.07
N ARG A 141 -12.38 -19.77 -10.65
CA ARG A 141 -11.94 -19.02 -11.84
C ARG A 141 -11.15 -17.78 -11.43
N THR A 142 -10.06 -17.48 -12.13
CA THR A 142 -9.26 -16.28 -11.89
C THR A 142 -9.41 -15.31 -13.06
N HIS A 143 -9.65 -14.04 -12.75
CA HIS A 143 -9.77 -12.96 -13.72
C HIS A 143 -8.70 -11.90 -13.44
N GLU A 144 -8.03 -11.45 -14.49
CA GLU A 144 -6.89 -10.53 -14.37
C GLU A 144 -7.18 -9.20 -15.07
N HIS A 145 -6.70 -8.11 -14.48
CA HIS A 145 -6.79 -6.78 -15.06
C HIS A 145 -5.58 -5.93 -14.68
N VAL A 146 -5.11 -5.13 -15.64
CA VAL A 146 -4.01 -4.19 -15.41
C VAL A 146 -4.60 -2.82 -15.06
N VAL A 147 -4.11 -2.24 -13.97
CA VAL A 147 -4.54 -0.93 -13.46
C VAL A 147 -3.36 -0.01 -13.23
N GLN A 148 -3.58 1.30 -13.34
CA GLN A 148 -2.56 2.32 -13.07
C GLN A 148 -2.94 3.14 -11.85
N VAL A 149 -2.19 2.99 -10.77
CA VAL A 149 -2.39 3.76 -9.54
C VAL A 149 -1.63 5.08 -9.60
N ARG A 150 -2.29 6.19 -9.23
CA ARG A 150 -1.70 7.53 -9.12
C ARG A 150 -1.64 8.01 -7.66
N PRO A 151 -0.66 8.85 -7.29
CA PRO A 151 -0.58 9.39 -5.94
C PRO A 151 -1.83 10.20 -5.58
N GLY A 152 -2.40 9.96 -4.39
CA GLY A 152 -3.51 10.74 -3.86
C GLY A 152 -4.86 10.46 -4.50
N GLU A 153 -4.98 9.50 -5.42
CA GLU A 153 -6.28 9.14 -5.99
C GLU A 153 -7.11 8.29 -5.02
N ASP A 154 -8.43 8.33 -5.20
CA ASP A 154 -9.37 7.36 -4.62
C ASP A 154 -10.25 6.85 -5.78
N VAL A 155 -9.95 5.64 -6.24
CA VAL A 155 -10.50 5.10 -7.50
C VAL A 155 -11.12 3.73 -7.28
N VAL A 156 -12.16 3.44 -8.04
CA VAL A 156 -12.77 2.12 -8.14
C VAL A 156 -12.33 1.46 -9.44
N TYR A 157 -11.71 0.28 -9.36
CA TYR A 157 -11.43 -0.55 -10.53
C TYR A 157 -12.37 -1.74 -10.57
N SER A 158 -13.07 -1.88 -11.70
CA SER A 158 -13.91 -3.02 -11.98
C SER A 158 -13.16 -4.03 -12.85
N VAL A 159 -12.95 -5.23 -12.31
CA VAL A 159 -12.56 -6.40 -13.11
C VAL A 159 -13.83 -6.98 -13.72
N ILE A 160 -13.82 -7.29 -15.01
CA ILE A 160 -14.95 -7.95 -15.68
C ILE A 160 -14.68 -9.45 -15.71
N ALA A 161 -15.62 -10.25 -15.22
CA ALA A 161 -15.62 -11.69 -15.33
C ALA A 161 -15.81 -12.06 -16.81
N ARG A 162 -14.73 -12.09 -17.58
CA ARG A 162 -14.78 -12.67 -18.92
C ARG A 162 -14.90 -14.18 -18.76
N ASP A 163 -15.91 -14.76 -19.39
CA ASP A 163 -15.88 -16.20 -19.63
C ASP A 163 -14.62 -16.51 -20.42
N GLY A 164 -13.79 -17.40 -19.88
CA GLY A 164 -12.67 -17.95 -20.63
C GLY A 164 -13.26 -18.62 -21.87
N GLY A 165 -13.12 -17.97 -23.02
CA GLY A 165 -13.50 -18.54 -24.29
C GLY A 165 -12.59 -19.72 -24.58
N SER A 166 -13.19 -20.91 -24.56
CA SER A 166 -12.81 -22.15 -25.25
C SER A 166 -11.52 -22.86 -24.80
#